data_AF-A0AAU1S7W6-F1
#
_entry.id   AF-A0AAU1S7W6-F1
#
_cell.length_a   1.000
_cell.length_b   1.000
_cell.length_c   1.000
_cell.angle_alpha   90.00
_cell.angle_beta   90.00
_cell.angle_gamma   90.00
#
_symmetry.space_group_name_H-M   'P 1'
#
loop_
_entity.id
_entity.type
_entity.pdbx_description
1 polymer ?
#
loop_
_entity_poly.entity_id
_entity_poly.type
_entity_poly.pdbx_seq_one_letter_code
_entity_poly.pdbx_strand_id
1 'polypeptide(L)' 'MDMQDPQEIGIAFGAMITGATVSNEPPDPSSPLGRIRAFTAEHGEDALTPEHFTAAREGRPLLP' A
#
# COMPACT_ATOMS: atom_id res chain seq x y z
N MET A 1 5.42 18.75 -7.01
CA MET A 1 5.78 18.71 -5.58
C MET A 1 5.73 20.12 -5.07
N ASP A 2 4.77 20.38 -4.20
CA ASP A 2 4.66 21.63 -3.47
C ASP A 2 5.28 21.38 -2.10
N MET A 3 6.55 21.78 -1.93
CA MET A 3 7.35 21.54 -0.71
C MET A 3 6.81 22.25 0.56
N GLN A 4 5.58 22.75 0.52
CA GLN A 4 4.86 23.33 1.65
C GLN A 4 3.71 22.47 2.15
N ASP A 5 3.36 21.36 1.48
CA ASP A 5 2.37 20.41 2.01
C ASP A 5 2.95 19.67 3.24
N PRO A 6 2.30 19.78 4.42
CA PRO A 6 2.71 19.03 5.61
C PRO A 6 2.83 17.52 5.39
N GLN A 7 2.03 16.92 4.50
CA GLN A 7 2.16 15.50 4.16
C GLN A 7 3.43 15.20 3.36
N GLU A 8 3.74 15.98 2.33
CA GLU A 8 4.98 15.82 1.55
C GLU A 8 6.21 15.97 2.46
N ILE A 9 6.20 16.95 3.38
CA ILE A 9 7.28 17.15 4.37
C ILE A 9 7.40 15.94 5.30
N GLY A 10 6.28 15.43 5.82
CA GLY A 10 6.27 14.26 6.71
C GLY A 10 6.80 13.00 6.02
N ILE A 11 6.41 12.78 4.76
CA ILE A 11 6.88 11.67 3.93
C ILE A 11 8.39 11.79 3.69
N ALA A 12 8.88 12.97 3.30
CA ALA A 12 10.30 13.22 3.08
C ALA A 12 11.14 13.02 4.35
N PHE A 13 10.65 13.49 5.50
CA PHE A 13 11.29 13.25 6.79
C PHE A 13 11.33 11.76 7.13
N GLY A 14 10.21 11.04 6.97
CA GLY A 14 10.15 9.60 7.22
C GLY A 14 11.11 8.80 6.36
N ALA A 15 11.20 9.12 5.07
CA ALA A 15 12.16 8.52 4.15
C ALA A 15 13.62 8.74 4.60
N MET A 16 13.96 9.96 5.03
CA MET A 16 15.29 10.30 5.55
C MET A 16 15.65 9.48 6.80
N ILE A 17 14.74 9.37 7.77
CA ILE A 17 14.99 8.66 9.03
C ILE A 17 15.11 7.14 8.82
N THR A 18 14.30 6.58 7.93
CA THR A 18 14.26 5.13 7.68
C THR A 18 15.28 4.65 6.65
N GLY A 19 15.89 5.57 5.90
CA GLY A 19 16.72 5.23 4.73
C GLY A 19 15.91 4.64 3.57
N ALA A 20 14.57 4.78 3.62
CA ALA A 20 13.68 4.27 2.58
C ALA A 20 13.60 5.24 1.39
N THR A 21 13.19 4.72 0.23
CA THR A 21 12.84 5.51 -0.93
C THR A 21 11.33 5.48 -1.13
N VAL A 22 10.73 6.65 -1.36
CA VAL A 22 9.31 6.77 -1.66
C VAL A 22 9.11 6.46 -3.14
N SER A 23 8.30 5.44 -3.45
CA SER A 23 7.92 5.10 -4.82
C SER A 23 6.55 5.70 -5.15
N ASN A 24 6.44 6.31 -6.33
CA ASN A 24 5.17 6.73 -6.92
C ASN A 24 4.69 5.74 -8.00
N GLU A 25 5.44 4.66 -8.23
CA GLU A 25 5.05 3.62 -9.18
C GLU A 25 3.96 2.72 -8.58
N PRO A 26 3.20 1.99 -9.42
CA PRO A 26 2.32 0.95 -8.93
C PRO A 26 3.06 -0.02 -8.00
N PRO A 27 2.44 -0.48 -6.91
CA PRO A 27 3.06 -1.45 -6.02
C PRO A 27 3.33 -2.76 -6.76
N ASP A 28 4.44 -3.42 -6.42
CA ASP A 28 4.75 -4.75 -6.93
C ASP A 28 3.54 -5.68 -6.74
N PRO A 29 3.04 -6.36 -7.80
CA PRO A 29 1.87 -7.24 -7.71
C PRO A 29 2.00 -8.36 -6.67
N SER A 30 3.23 -8.79 -6.39
CA SER A 30 3.53 -9.84 -5.41
C SER A 30 3.56 -9.32 -3.96
N SER A 31 3.70 -8.01 -3.76
CA SER A 31 3.68 -7.37 -2.45
C SER A 31 2.29 -7.42 -1.79
N PRO A 32 2.19 -7.32 -0.45
CA PRO A 32 0.89 -7.27 0.24
C PRO A 32 -0.05 -6.19 -0.32
N LEU A 33 0.47 -4.98 -0.58
CA LEU A 33 -0.32 -3.88 -1.14
C LEU A 33 -0.72 -4.14 -2.60
N GLY A 34 0.16 -4.74 -3.40
CA GLY A 34 -0.16 -5.13 -4.78
C GLY A 34 -1.30 -6.13 -4.85
N ARG A 35 -1.30 -7.14 -3.97
CA ARG A 35 -2.37 -8.14 -3.88
C ARG A 35 -3.70 -7.52 -3.46
N ILE A 36 -3.68 -6.62 -2.48
CA ILE A 36 -4.89 -5.89 -2.05
C ILE A 36 -5.46 -5.07 -3.20
N ARG A 37 -4.61 -4.32 -3.93
CA ARG A 37 -5.07 -3.54 -5.09
C ARG A 37 -5.63 -4.41 -6.22
N ALA A 38 -5.06 -5.59 -6.45
CA ALA A 38 -5.61 -6.53 -7.42
C ALA A 38 -7.00 -7.03 -7.00
N PHE A 39 -7.17 -7.39 -5.72
CA PHE A 39 -8.45 -7.82 -5.18
C PHE A 39 -9.53 -6.72 -5.27
N THR A 40 -9.22 -5.48 -4.90
CA THR A 40 -10.20 -4.38 -4.98
C THR A 40 -10.56 -4.02 -6.42
N ALA A 41 -9.64 -4.17 -7.36
CA ALA A 41 -9.92 -3.97 -8.78
C ALA A 41 -10.92 -5.01 -9.33
N GLU A 42 -10.93 -6.23 -8.78
CA GLU A 42 -11.81 -7.32 -9.20
C GLU A 42 -13.17 -7.30 -8.47
N HIS A 43 -13.16 -7.10 -7.15
CA HIS A 43 -14.34 -7.28 -6.29
C HIS A 43 -14.92 -5.97 -5.76
N GLY A 44 -14.25 -4.84 -5.98
CA GLY A 44 -14.60 -3.55 -5.39
C GLY A 44 -14.02 -3.35 -3.99
N GLU A 45 -13.90 -2.10 -3.57
CA GLU A 45 -13.38 -1.75 -2.23
C GLU A 45 -14.31 -2.20 -1.09
N ASP A 46 -15.62 -2.27 -1.33
CA ASP A 46 -16.61 -2.69 -0.34
C ASP A 46 -16.47 -4.17 0.06
N ALA A 47 -15.82 -4.99 -0.77
CA ALA A 47 -15.51 -6.38 -0.46
C ALA A 47 -14.29 -6.52 0.49
N LEU A 48 -13.58 -5.43 0.77
CA LEU A 48 -12.37 -5.50 1.57
C LEU A 48 -12.68 -5.65 3.07
N THR A 49 -12.16 -6.72 3.67
CA THR A 49 -12.30 -6.96 5.12
C THR A 49 -10.95 -6.82 5.83
N PRO A 50 -10.95 -6.62 7.16
CA PRO A 50 -9.71 -6.67 7.96
C PRO A 50 -8.88 -7.95 7.75
N GLU A 51 -9.52 -9.09 7.50
CA GLU A 51 -8.84 -10.37 7.28
C GLU A 51 -8.01 -10.36 5.98
N HIS A 52 -8.39 -9.57 4.98
CA HIS A 52 -7.62 -9.41 3.75
C HIS A 52 -6.26 -8.78 4.00
N PHE A 53 -6.16 -7.84 4.94
CA PHE A 53 -4.86 -7.27 5.32
C PHE A 53 -3.98 -8.30 6.02
N THR A 54 -4.56 -9.10 6.92
CA THR A 54 -3.85 -10.19 7.59
C THR A 54 -3.35 -11.22 6.58
N ALA A 55 -4.23 -11.67 5.68
CA ALA A 55 -3.90 -12.62 4.63
C ALA A 55 -2.81 -12.10 3.69
N ALA A 56 -2.92 -10.85 3.23
CA ALA A 56 -1.89 -10.21 2.40
C ALA A 56 -0.53 -10.11 3.11
N ARG A 57 -0.52 -9.74 4.40
CA ARG A 57 0.70 -9.65 5.22
C ARG A 57 1.36 -11.02 5.41
N GLU A 58 0.56 -12.07 5.59
CA GLU A 58 1.02 -13.44 5.79
C GLU A 58 1.31 -14.18 4.46
N GLY A 59 1.07 -13.51 3.32
CA GLY A 59 1.24 -14.10 2.00
C GLY A 59 0.18 -15.14 1.63
N ARG A 60 -0.91 -15.23 2.39
CA ARG A 60 -2.07 -16.10 2.13
C ARG A 60 -2.94 -15.54 0.98
N PRO A 61 -3.74 -16.38 0.31
CA PRO A 61 -4.72 -15.93 -0.69
C PRO A 61 -5.76 -14.98 -0.09
N LEU A 62 -6.22 -14.01 -0.90
CA LEU A 62 -7.37 -13.16 -0.59
C LEU A 62 -8.64 -13.86 -1.11
N LEU A 63 -9.55 -14.22 -0.20
CA LEU A 63 -10.78 -14.90 -0.55
C LEU A 63 -11.90 -13.88 -0.80
N PRO A 64 -12.81 -14.11 -1.77
CA PRO A 64 -13.96 -13.23 -2.01
C PRO A 64 -14.94 -13.15 -0.83
#